data_AF-A0A0U5NLF9-F1
#
_entry.id   AF-A0A0U5NLF9-F1
#
_cell.length_a   1.000
_cell.length_b   1.000
_cell.length_c   1.000
_cell.angle_alpha   90.00
_cell.angle_beta   90.00
_cell.angle_gamma   90.00
#
_symmetry.space_group_name_H-M   'P 1'
#
loop_
_entity.id
_entity.type
_entity.pdbx_description
1 polymer ?
#
loop_
_entity_poly.entity_id
_entity_poly.type
_entity_poly.pdbx_seq_one_letter_code
_entity_poly.pdbx_strand_id
1 'polypeptide(L)'
;MEYTIQKLANLAEVSTRTLRYYDEIGILKPARINSSGYRIYGQKQIDILQQIMFYRDLGVQLEKIKGILNEPDFDAVKALMGHREKLLAKRERMDILIANVNKTLDEKEGRAKMSDKEKFEGFKKRMMEC
;
A
#
# COMPACT_ATOMS: atom_id res chain seq x y z
N MET A 1 -6.85 2.09 -23.99
CA MET A 1 -8.23 1.75 -23.59
C MET A 1 -8.74 2.84 -22.65
N GLU A 2 -10.04 3.10 -22.63
CA GLU A 2 -10.64 4.20 -21.88
C GLU A 2 -11.73 3.71 -20.94
N TYR A 3 -11.77 4.27 -19.74
CA TYR A 3 -12.61 3.81 -18.65
C TYR A 3 -13.43 4.97 -18.10
N THR A 4 -14.72 4.72 -17.87
CA THR A 4 -15.55 5.65 -17.09
C THR A 4 -15.20 5.52 -15.61
N ILE A 5 -15.53 6.53 -14.81
CA ILE A 5 -15.30 6.51 -13.35
C ILE A 5 -15.86 5.24 -12.69
N GLN A 6 -17.02 4.75 -13.14
CA GLN A 6 -17.64 3.54 -12.58
C GLN A 6 -16.86 2.28 -12.93
N LYS A 7 -16.40 2.17 -14.19
CA LYS A 7 -15.59 1.02 -14.62
C LYS A 7 -14.24 1.00 -13.90
N LEU A 8 -13.61 2.17 -13.75
CA LEU A 8 -12.34 2.29 -13.04
C LEU A 8 -12.49 1.98 -11.54
N ALA A 9 -13.56 2.49 -10.91
CA ALA A 9 -13.90 2.19 -9.52
C ALA A 9 -14.05 0.68 -9.28
N ASN A 10 -14.79 0.00 -10.14
CA ASN A 10 -14.98 -1.45 -10.05
C ASN A 10 -13.67 -2.21 -10.30
N LEU A 11 -12.84 -1.77 -11.26
CA LEU A 11 -11.58 -2.43 -11.59
C LEU A 11 -10.55 -2.33 -10.46
N ALA A 12 -10.46 -1.18 -9.81
CA ALA A 12 -9.52 -0.91 -8.73
C ALA A 12 -10.10 -1.20 -7.34
N GLU A 13 -11.31 -1.77 -7.26
CA GLU A 13 -12.05 -2.02 -6.01
C GLU A 13 -12.12 -0.79 -5.08
N VAL A 14 -12.23 0.41 -5.66
CA VAL A 14 -12.37 1.66 -4.92
C VAL A 14 -13.74 2.29 -5.18
N SER A 15 -14.26 3.03 -4.22
CA SER A 15 -15.51 3.76 -4.42
C SER A 15 -15.35 4.88 -5.46
N THR A 16 -16.41 5.18 -6.22
CA THR A 16 -16.42 6.36 -7.10
C THR A 16 -16.25 7.67 -6.33
N ARG A 17 -16.56 7.69 -5.02
CA ARG A 17 -16.29 8.80 -4.12
C ARG A 17 -14.79 8.98 -3.90
N THR A 18 -14.05 7.89 -3.73
CA THR A 18 -12.57 7.92 -3.60
C THR A 18 -11.93 8.50 -4.86
N LEU A 19 -12.38 8.08 -6.05
CA LEU A 19 -11.85 8.63 -7.31
C LEU A 19 -12.18 10.12 -7.48
N ARG A 20 -13.38 10.56 -7.07
CA ARG A 20 -13.73 11.98 -7.04
C ARG A 20 -12.87 12.77 -6.07
N TYR A 21 -12.64 12.23 -4.89
CA TYR A 21 -11.75 12.85 -3.91
C TYR A 21 -10.32 12.97 -4.44
N TYR A 22 -9.82 11.96 -5.17
CA TYR A 22 -8.50 12.03 -5.80
C TYR A 22 -8.40 13.10 -6.91
N ASP A 23 -9.49 13.33 -7.64
CA ASP A 23 -9.61 14.44 -8.60
C ASP A 23 -9.61 15.79 -7.87
N GLU A 24 -10.38 15.93 -6.78
CA GLU A 24 -10.48 17.14 -5.95
C GLU A 24 -9.14 17.55 -5.33
N ILE A 25 -8.40 16.60 -4.75
CA ILE A 25 -7.06 16.86 -4.21
C ILE A 25 -6.00 16.96 -5.30
N GLY A 26 -6.35 16.71 -6.56
CA GLY A 26 -5.48 16.83 -7.72
C GLY A 26 -4.38 15.77 -7.82
N ILE A 27 -4.55 14.61 -7.18
CA ILE A 27 -3.61 13.49 -7.26
C ILE A 27 -3.87 12.61 -8.48
N LEU A 28 -5.12 12.52 -8.93
CA LEU A 28 -5.51 11.77 -10.12
C LEU A 28 -6.55 12.56 -10.92
N LYS A 29 -6.11 13.17 -12.02
CA LYS A 29 -7.01 13.90 -12.92
C LYS A 29 -7.51 13.00 -14.05
N PRO A 30 -8.78 13.15 -14.48
CA PRO A 30 -9.29 12.44 -15.65
C PRO A 30 -8.50 12.83 -16.90
N ALA A 31 -8.35 11.90 -17.84
CA ALA A 31 -7.70 12.16 -19.12
C ALA A 31 -8.46 13.22 -19.94
N ARG A 32 -9.78 13.16 -19.87
CA ARG A 32 -10.68 14.15 -20.45
C ARG A 32 -12.06 14.07 -19.81
N ILE A 33 -12.84 15.11 -20.07
CA ILE A 33 -14.27 15.15 -19.79
C ILE A 33 -14.97 15.07 -21.15
N ASN A 34 -15.89 14.13 -21.32
CA ASN A 34 -16.64 14.01 -22.58
C ASN A 34 -17.70 15.12 -22.69
N SER A 35 -18.32 15.25 -23.86
CA SER A 35 -19.33 16.26 -24.16
C SER A 35 -20.57 16.20 -23.24
N SER A 36 -20.80 15.05 -22.60
CA SER A 36 -21.90 14.82 -21.66
C SER A 36 -21.50 15.03 -20.19
N GLY A 37 -20.29 15.53 -19.92
CA GLY A 37 -19.79 15.81 -18.56
C GLY A 37 -19.24 14.61 -17.80
N TYR A 38 -19.12 13.43 -18.43
CA TYR A 38 -18.52 12.25 -17.81
C TYR A 38 -16.99 12.32 -17.85
N ARG A 39 -16.38 11.96 -16.71
CA ARG A 39 -14.94 11.79 -16.55
C ARG A 39 -14.48 10.49 -17.20
N ILE A 40 -13.50 10.61 -18.09
CA ILE A 40 -12.87 9.50 -18.79
C ILE A 40 -11.42 9.36 -18.34
N TYR A 41 -11.03 8.16 -17.95
CA TYR A 41 -9.69 7.79 -17.52
C TYR A 41 -9.03 6.93 -18.59
N GLY A 42 -7.81 7.28 -18.99
CA GLY A 42 -7.01 6.49 -19.91
C GLY A 42 -6.06 5.55 -19.17
N GLN A 43 -5.19 4.89 -19.93
CA GLN A 43 -4.18 3.98 -19.38
C GLN A 43 -3.24 4.67 -18.38
N LYS A 44 -2.77 5.88 -18.70
CA LYS A 44 -1.90 6.66 -17.80
C LYS A 44 -2.52 6.88 -16.42
N GLN A 45 -3.82 7.14 -16.36
CA GLN A 45 -4.53 7.33 -15.10
C GLN A 45 -4.67 6.03 -14.32
N ILE A 46 -4.78 4.89 -15.00
CA ILE A 46 -4.79 3.58 -14.35
C ILE A 46 -3.42 3.30 -13.73
N ASP A 47 -2.34 3.55 -14.47
CA ASP A 47 -0.99 3.32 -13.99
C ASP A 47 -0.70 4.20 -12.76
N ILE A 48 -1.13 5.47 -12.77
CA ILE A 48 -1.06 6.37 -11.61
C ILE A 48 -1.91 5.86 -10.45
N LEU A 49 -3.15 5.42 -10.71
CA LEU A 49 -4.03 4.91 -9.66
C LEU A 49 -3.43 3.66 -8.98
N GLN A 50 -2.87 2.74 -9.76
CA GLN A 50 -2.17 1.57 -9.25
C GLN A 50 -1.01 2.00 -8.33
N GLN A 51 -0.24 3.00 -8.75
CA GLN A 51 0.86 3.51 -7.95
C GLN A 51 0.39 4.16 -6.64
N ILE A 52 -0.70 4.94 -6.67
CA ILE A 52 -1.34 5.50 -5.47
C ILE A 52 -1.74 4.39 -4.50
N MET A 53 -2.32 3.30 -5.01
CA MET A 53 -2.72 2.15 -4.19
C MET A 53 -1.52 1.49 -3.49
N PHE A 54 -0.39 1.30 -4.19
CA PHE A 54 0.82 0.75 -3.57
C PHE A 54 1.32 1.59 -2.40
N TYR A 55 1.35 2.92 -2.53
CA TYR A 55 1.77 3.78 -1.43
C TYR A 55 0.77 3.81 -0.27
N ARG A 56 -0.53 3.74 -0.58
CA ARG A 56 -1.58 3.69 0.43
C ARG A 56 -1.49 2.43 1.29
N ASP A 57 -1.17 1.28 0.69
CA ASP A 57 -0.96 0.02 1.40
C ASP A 57 0.24 0.03 2.36
N LEU A 58 1.23 0.88 2.08
CA LEU A 58 2.35 1.15 3.00
C LEU A 58 2.01 2.15 4.12
N GLY A 59 0.79 2.70 4.14
CA GLY A 59 0.39 3.73 5.09
C GLY A 59 0.97 5.12 4.79
N VAL A 60 1.40 5.36 3.55
CA VAL A 60 1.84 6.70 3.14
C VAL A 60 0.62 7.60 2.99
N GLN A 61 0.69 8.79 3.58
CA GLN A 61 -0.38 9.80 3.51
C GLN A 61 -0.53 10.35 2.09
N LEU A 62 -1.75 10.67 1.68
CA LEU A 62 -2.08 11.10 0.31
C LEU A 62 -1.33 12.37 -0.10
N GLU A 63 -1.08 13.27 0.84
CA GLU A 63 -0.32 14.51 0.66
C GLU A 63 1.12 14.21 0.20
N LYS A 64 1.74 13.21 0.83
CA LYS A 64 3.09 12.76 0.48
C LYS A 64 3.11 12.04 -0.87
N ILE A 65 2.08 11.25 -1.16
CA ILE A 65 1.94 10.58 -2.47
C ILE A 65 1.80 11.63 -3.57
N LYS A 66 1.01 12.69 -3.34
CA LYS A 66 0.88 13.80 -4.29
C LYS A 66 2.20 14.52 -4.53
N GLY A 67 3.01 14.74 -3.48
CA GLY A 67 4.36 15.32 -3.64
C GLY A 67 5.24 14.45 -4.53
N ILE A 68 5.33 13.16 -4.20
CA ILE A 68 6.12 12.17 -4.93
C ILE A 68 5.73 12.09 -6.41
N LEU A 69 4.43 12.07 -6.72
CA LEU A 69 3.94 11.96 -8.09
C LEU A 69 4.11 13.23 -8.93
N ASN A 70 4.28 14.39 -8.30
CA ASN A 70 4.45 15.68 -9.00
C ASN A 70 5.92 16.09 -9.12
N GLU A 71 6.87 15.31 -8.59
CA GLU A 71 8.29 15.59 -8.75
C GLU A 71 8.74 15.31 -10.20
N PRO A 72 9.41 16.26 -10.88
CA PRO A 72 9.81 16.10 -12.27
C PRO A 72 10.85 14.99 -12.48
N ASP A 73 11.68 14.71 -11.48
CA ASP A 73 12.68 13.63 -11.49
C ASP A 73 12.19 12.35 -10.81
N PHE A 74 10.87 12.21 -10.66
CA PHE A 74 10.31 11.05 -10.00
C PHE A 74 10.55 9.76 -10.80
N ASP A 75 11.45 8.92 -10.29
CA ASP A 75 11.72 7.58 -10.82
C ASP A 75 10.74 6.57 -10.21
N ALA A 76 9.70 6.26 -10.98
CA ALA A 76 8.68 5.27 -10.62
C ALA A 76 9.28 3.87 -10.33
N VAL A 77 10.31 3.46 -11.07
CA VAL A 77 10.94 2.15 -10.90
C VAL A 77 11.70 2.12 -9.58
N LYS A 78 12.51 3.15 -9.28
CA LYS A 78 13.22 3.26 -8.00
C LYS A 78 12.25 3.29 -6.82
N ALA A 79 11.12 3.97 -6.96
CA ALA A 79 10.12 4.01 -5.90
C ALA A 79 9.40 2.66 -5.71
N LEU A 80 9.13 1.93 -6.79
CA LEU A 80 8.63 0.55 -6.72
C LEU A 80 9.66 -0.42 -6.12
N MET A 81 10.95 -0.25 -6.39
CA MET A 81 12.02 -1.02 -5.76
C MET A 81 12.06 -0.78 -4.24
N GLY A 82 12.03 0.49 -3.81
CA GLY A 82 11.94 0.81 -2.39
C GLY A 82 10.64 0.32 -1.73
N HIS A 83 9.53 0.30 -2.48
CA HIS A 83 8.27 -0.30 -2.04
C HIS A 83 8.42 -1.81 -1.83
N ARG A 84 9.01 -2.52 -2.79
CA ARG A 84 9.30 -3.96 -2.69
C ARG A 84 10.16 -4.29 -1.47
N GLU A 85 11.21 -3.51 -1.19
CA GLU A 85 12.05 -3.72 -0.01
C GLU A 85 11.26 -3.57 1.30
N LYS A 86 10.39 -2.56 1.41
CA LYS A 86 9.52 -2.39 2.58
C LYS A 86 8.53 -3.54 2.75
N LEU A 87 7.96 -4.05 1.65
CA LEU A 87 7.10 -5.22 1.69
C LEU A 87 7.84 -6.48 2.16
N LEU A 88 9.07 -6.68 1.69
CA LEU A 88 9.92 -7.79 2.11
C LEU A 88 10.26 -7.70 3.60
N ALA A 89 10.61 -6.50 4.09
CA ALA A 89 10.85 -6.26 5.52
C ALA A 89 9.60 -6.52 6.37
N LYS A 90 8.41 -6.10 5.89
CA LYS A 90 7.13 -6.39 6.55
C LYS A 90 6.84 -7.89 6.60
N ARG A 91 7.10 -8.62 5.51
CA ARG A 91 6.96 -10.08 5.46
C ARG A 91 7.88 -10.77 6.47
N GLU A 92 9.16 -10.44 6.46
CA GLU A 92 10.16 -10.95 7.42
C GLU A 92 9.69 -10.74 8.87
N ARG A 93 9.13 -9.57 9.17
CA ARG A 93 8.58 -9.27 10.50
C ARG A 93 7.37 -10.12 10.83
N MET A 94 6.45 -10.34 9.87
CA MET A 94 5.29 -11.21 10.06
C MET A 94 5.73 -12.65 10.30
N ASP A 95 6.72 -13.14 9.56
CA ASP A 95 7.26 -14.51 9.72
C ASP A 95 7.83 -14.73 11.13
N ILE A 96 8.57 -13.75 11.66
CA ILE A 96 9.10 -13.78 13.03
C ILE A 96 7.97 -13.79 14.07
N LEU A 97 6.92 -12.99 13.86
CA LEU A 97 5.77 -12.96 14.78
C LEU A 97 5.01 -14.30 14.75
N ILE A 98 4.79 -14.86 13.57
CA ILE A 98 4.16 -16.19 13.41
C ILE A 98 4.98 -17.25 14.12
N ALA A 99 6.31 -17.24 13.97
CA ALA A 99 7.19 -18.18 14.65
C ALA A 99 7.06 -18.12 16.18
N ASN A 100 6.97 -16.91 16.77
CA ASN A 100 6.74 -16.78 18.20
C ASN A 100 5.36 -17.26 18.64
N VAL A 101 4.31 -16.96 17.85
CA VAL A 101 2.96 -17.44 18.15
C VAL A 101 2.95 -18.97 18.16
N ASN A 102 3.57 -19.61 17.17
CA ASN A 102 3.69 -21.07 17.12
C ASN A 102 4.42 -21.63 18.35
N LYS A 103 5.57 -21.08 18.73
CA LYS A 103 6.28 -21.51 19.95
C LYS A 103 5.44 -21.31 21.22
N THR A 104 4.68 -20.22 21.29
CA THR A 104 3.79 -19.94 22.43
C THR A 104 2.63 -20.96 22.49
N LEU A 105 2.09 -21.37 21.33
CA LEU A 105 1.08 -22.42 21.25
C LEU A 105 1.65 -23.76 21.73
N ASP A 106 2.85 -24.14 21.28
CA ASP A 106 3.52 -25.36 21.72
C ASP A 106 3.79 -25.37 23.24
N GLU A 107 4.14 -24.22 23.84
CA GLU A 107 4.25 -24.07 25.30
C GLU A 107 2.89 -24.27 25.99
N LYS A 108 1.82 -23.68 25.46
CA LYS A 108 0.46 -23.78 26.02
C LYS A 108 -0.12 -25.18 25.92
N GLU A 109 0.23 -25.93 24.88
CA GLU A 109 -0.17 -27.33 24.69
C GLU A 109 0.72 -28.32 25.45
N GLY A 110 1.72 -27.83 26.21
CA GLY A 110 2.61 -28.65 27.02
C GLY A 110 3.65 -29.44 26.21
N ARG A 111 3.82 -29.12 24.92
CA ARG A 111 4.76 -29.79 24.00
C ARG A 111 6.18 -29.24 24.12
N ALA A 112 6.36 -28.03 24.64
CA ALA A 112 7.65 -27.39 24.85
C ALA A 112 7.66 -26.47 26.09
N LYS A 113 8.85 -26.10 26.59
CA LYS A 113 9.03 -25.01 27.56
C LYS A 113 9.74 -23.85 26.88
N MET A 114 9.17 -22.65 26.94
CA MET A 114 9.77 -21.45 26.38
C MET A 114 10.34 -20.56 27.48
N SER A 115 11.56 -20.07 27.31
CA SER A 115 12.17 -19.14 28.25
C SER A 115 11.56 -17.73 28.12
N ASP A 116 11.61 -16.93 29.20
CA ASP A 116 11.11 -15.55 29.18
C ASP A 116 11.81 -14.69 28.12
N LYS A 117 13.06 -15.02 27.75
CA LYS A 117 13.80 -14.32 26.69
C LYS A 117 13.21 -14.58 25.31
N GLU A 118 12.76 -15.81 25.05
CA GLU A 118 12.16 -16.24 23.77
C GLU A 118 10.74 -15.68 23.59
N LYS A 119 9.98 -15.51 24.69
CA LYS A 119 8.65 -14.86 24.70
C LYS A 119 8.64 -13.47 24.07
N PHE A 120 9.75 -12.75 24.20
CA PHE A 120 9.88 -11.37 23.71
C PHE A 120 10.78 -11.22 22.49
N GLU A 121 11.36 -12.30 21.95
CA GLU A 121 12.41 -12.22 20.94
C GLU A 121 11.93 -11.60 19.62
N GLY A 122 10.77 -11.99 19.11
CA GLY A 122 10.23 -11.36 17.89
C GLY A 122 9.52 -10.03 18.12
N PHE A 123 9.41 -9.56 19.36
CA PHE A 123 9.04 -8.18 19.66
C PHE A 123 10.26 -7.25 19.73
N LYS A 124 11.49 -7.76 19.94
CA LYS A 124 12.70 -6.93 20.02
C LYS A 124 13.05 -6.22 18.71
N LYS A 125 12.74 -6.82 17.54
CA LYS A 125 12.90 -6.15 16.23
C LYS A 125 12.03 -4.89 16.09
N ARG A 126 11.03 -4.68 16.96
CA ARG A 126 10.12 -3.53 16.94
C ARG A 126 10.73 -2.22 17.46
N MET A 127 11.86 -2.27 18.19
CA MET A 127 12.47 -1.09 18.84
C MET A 127 13.60 -0.42 18.05
N MET A 128 14.05 -0.99 16.91
CA MET A 128 15.10 -0.37 16.09
C MET A 128 14.58 0.50 14.94
N GLU A 129 13.26 0.65 14.81
CA GLU A 129 12.62 1.44 13.73
C GLU A 129 11.93 2.73 14.24
N CYS A 130 12.23 3.19 15.46
CA CYS A 130 11.78 4.49 15.99
C CYS A 130 12.87 5.56 15.87
#